data_AF-A0A1G9CQH0-F1
#
_entry.id   AF-A0A1G9CQH0-F1
#
_cell.length_a   1.000
_cell.length_b   1.000
_cell.length_c   1.000
_cell.angle_alpha   90.00
_cell.angle_beta   90.00
_cell.angle_gamma   90.00
#
_symmetry.space_group_name_H-M   'P 1'
#
loop_
_entity.id
_entity.type
_entity.pdbx_description
1 polymer ?
#
loop_
_entity_poly.entity_id
_entity_poly.type
_entity_poly.pdbx_seq_one_letter_code
_entity_poly.pdbx_strand_id
1 'polypeptide(L)'
;MIDLILFMLIITLTALFIFVVAPIFTKVITKKDIDRIQLIIHRTVLYVEQMLPLGSPQDKKNLALDYSFKIFDFLEIPVDENIVEVFIESEIYLLKLKNNHIEGIDLIPKK
;
A
#
# COMPACT_ATOMS: atom_id res chain seq x y z
N MET A 1 34.99 -8.62 -40.74
CA MET A 1 33.60 -9.14 -40.86
C MET A 1 33.13 -9.80 -39.56
N ILE A 2 33.96 -10.65 -38.93
CA ILE A 2 33.66 -11.24 -37.61
C ILE A 2 33.42 -10.15 -36.55
N ASP A 3 34.23 -9.09 -36.53
CA ASP A 3 34.05 -7.98 -35.57
C ASP A 3 32.71 -7.26 -35.72
N LEU A 4 32.20 -7.13 -36.95
CA LEU A 4 30.90 -6.50 -37.22
C LEU A 4 29.75 -7.37 -36.70
N ILE A 5 29.86 -8.69 -36.88
CA ILE A 5 28.87 -9.67 -36.39
C ILE A 5 28.88 -9.69 -34.87
N LEU A 6 30.06 -9.69 -34.25
CA LEU A 6 30.21 -9.64 -32.81
C LEU A 6 29.62 -8.35 -32.23
N PHE A 7 29.85 -7.21 -32.89
CA PHE A 7 29.30 -5.93 -32.50
C PHE A 7 27.77 -5.89 -32.58
N MET A 8 27.19 -6.41 -33.67
CA MET A 8 25.74 -6.56 -33.83
C MET A 8 25.14 -7.49 -32.77
N LEU A 9 25.83 -8.58 -32.42
CA LEU A 9 25.40 -9.51 -31.38
C LEU A 9 25.33 -8.83 -30.01
N ILE A 10 26.37 -8.07 -29.64
CA ILE A 10 26.44 -7.34 -28.37
C ILE A 10 25.31 -6.31 -28.25
N ILE A 11 25.05 -5.55 -29.32
CA ILE A 11 23.95 -4.56 -29.35
C ILE A 11 22.60 -5.27 -29.15
N THR A 12 22.39 -6.38 -29.85
CA THR A 12 21.13 -7.12 -29.78
C THR A 12 20.90 -7.72 -28.39
N LEU A 13 21.93 -8.31 -27.79
CA LEU A 13 21.89 -8.83 -26.42
C LEU A 13 21.63 -7.73 -25.38
N THR A 14 22.24 -6.56 -25.57
CA THR A 14 22.06 -5.41 -24.68
C THR A 14 20.66 -4.83 -24.80
N ALA A 15 20.13 -4.71 -26.01
CA ALA A 15 18.76 -4.28 -26.24
C ALA A 15 17.77 -5.26 -25.62
N LEU A 16 17.97 -6.57 -25.81
CA LEU A 16 17.14 -7.61 -25.21
C LEU A 16 17.16 -7.54 -23.68
N PHE A 17 18.33 -7.31 -23.07
CA PHE A 17 18.46 -7.13 -21.63
C PHE A 17 17.67 -5.90 -21.15
N ILE A 18 17.79 -4.75 -21.81
CA ILE A 18 17.06 -3.53 -21.42
C ILE A 18 15.55 -3.72 -21.56
N PHE A 19 15.07 -4.32 -22.65
CA PHE A 19 13.62 -4.45 -22.90
C PHE A 19 12.94 -5.58 -22.12
N VAL A 20 13.67 -6.64 -21.77
CA VAL A 20 13.08 -7.79 -21.05
C VAL A 20 13.36 -7.70 -19.54
N VAL A 21 14.59 -7.33 -19.16
CA VAL A 21 15.05 -7.41 -17.77
C VAL A 21 14.80 -6.12 -17.00
N ALA A 22 14.98 -4.94 -17.62
CA ALA A 22 14.75 -3.67 -16.92
C ALA A 22 13.30 -3.49 -16.41
N PRO A 23 12.23 -3.87 -17.16
CA PRO A 23 10.86 -3.79 -16.66
C PRO A 23 10.61 -4.64 -15.40
N ILE A 24 11.32 -5.77 -15.28
CA ILE A 24 11.23 -6.66 -14.11
C ILE A 24 11.82 -5.98 -12.87
N PHE A 25 12.91 -5.23 -13.04
CA PHE A 25 13.55 -4.48 -11.95
C PHE A 25 12.86 -3.15 -11.62
N THR A 26 12.04 -2.58 -12.51
CA THR A 26 11.37 -1.29 -12.27
C THR A 26 10.14 -1.34 -11.36
N LYS A 27 9.71 -2.53 -10.89
CA LYS A 27 8.61 -2.66 -9.91
C LYS A 27 9.09 -2.62 -8.44
N VAL A 28 10.10 -1.82 -8.14
CA VAL A 28 10.47 -1.59 -6.73
C VAL A 28 9.58 -0.49 -6.19
N ILE A 29 8.59 -0.86 -5.37
CA ILE A 29 7.78 0.09 -4.60
C ILE A 29 8.75 0.99 -3.81
N THR A 30 8.73 2.29 -4.09
CA THR A 30 9.61 3.23 -3.39
C THR A 30 9.00 3.60 -2.02
N LYS A 31 9.83 4.04 -1.08
CA LYS A 31 9.33 4.56 0.22
C LYS A 31 8.25 5.63 0.04
N LYS A 32 8.39 6.49 -0.96
CA LYS A 32 7.42 7.54 -1.27
C LYS A 32 6.06 6.97 -1.71
N ASP A 33 6.06 5.82 -2.38
CA ASP A 33 4.84 5.13 -2.78
C ASP A 33 4.17 4.47 -1.57
N ILE A 34 4.96 3.89 -0.65
CA ILE A 34 4.46 3.36 0.63
C ILE A 34 3.80 4.47 1.45
N ASP A 35 4.45 5.63 1.60
CA ASP A 35 3.90 6.77 2.36
C ASP A 35 2.56 7.25 1.76
N ARG A 36 2.43 7.21 0.43
CA ARG A 36 1.19 7.55 -0.28
C ARG A 36 0.08 6.51 -0.07
N ILE A 37 0.41 5.23 -0.17
CA ILE A 37 -0.52 4.12 0.09
C ILE A 37 -1.05 4.23 1.52
N GLN A 38 -0.17 4.45 2.48
CA GLN A 38 -0.53 4.58 3.88
C GLN A 38 -1.42 5.81 4.13
N LEU A 39 -1.14 6.93 3.46
CA LEU A 39 -2.00 8.12 3.52
C LEU A 39 -3.39 7.86 2.95
N ILE A 40 -3.51 7.12 1.84
CA ILE A 40 -4.79 6.74 1.24
C ILE A 40 -5.57 5.89 2.24
N ILE A 41 -4.95 4.84 2.78
CA ILE A 41 -5.57 3.93 3.77
C ILE A 41 -6.06 4.71 4.98
N HIS A 42 -5.22 5.56 5.57
CA HIS A 42 -5.59 6.38 6.71
C HIS A 42 -6.83 7.25 6.45
N ARG A 43 -6.89 7.90 5.27
CA ARG A 43 -8.04 8.72 4.88
C ARG A 43 -9.29 7.88 4.67
N THR A 44 -9.16 6.71 4.06
CA THR A 44 -10.28 5.80 3.86
C THR A 44 -10.85 5.33 5.20
N VAL A 45 -9.99 4.92 6.13
CA VAL A 45 -10.43 4.47 7.47
C VAL A 45 -11.14 5.61 8.22
N LEU A 46 -10.58 6.83 8.22
CA LEU A 46 -11.23 8.00 8.82
C LEU A 46 -12.59 8.31 8.18
N TYR A 47 -12.69 8.23 6.85
CA TYR A 47 -13.93 8.46 6.13
C TYR A 47 -15.01 7.44 6.55
N VAL A 48 -14.65 6.15 6.62
CA VAL A 48 -15.58 5.09 7.05
C VAL A 48 -16.02 5.29 8.50
N GLU A 49 -15.10 5.65 9.40
CA GLU A 49 -15.43 5.94 10.80
C GLU A 49 -16.42 7.11 10.94
N GLN A 50 -16.29 8.14 10.10
CA GLN A 50 -17.20 9.30 10.07
C GLN A 50 -18.57 8.97 9.45
N MET A 51 -18.59 8.12 8.41
CA MET A 51 -19.81 7.80 7.68
C MET A 51 -20.72 6.83 8.46
N LEU A 52 -20.14 5.90 9.22
CA LEU A 52 -20.86 4.87 9.97
C LEU A 52 -20.43 4.91 11.46
N PRO A 53 -20.92 5.88 12.26
CA PRO A 53 -20.58 5.95 13.67
C PRO A 53 -21.04 4.71 14.47
N LEU A 54 -22.11 4.02 14.03
CA LEU A 54 -22.76 2.90 14.73
C LEU A 54 -22.62 1.52 14.05
N GLY A 55 -21.70 1.36 13.08
CA GLY A 55 -21.45 0.08 12.41
C GLY A 55 -20.65 -0.91 13.28
N SER A 56 -20.80 -2.21 13.03
CA SER A 56 -19.94 -3.20 13.69
C SER A 56 -18.48 -3.00 13.25
N PRO A 57 -17.48 -3.27 14.10
CA PRO A 57 -16.07 -3.12 13.74
C PRO A 57 -15.67 -3.88 12.47
N GLN A 58 -16.30 -5.03 12.24
CA GLN A 58 -16.04 -5.85 11.07
C GLN A 58 -16.61 -5.22 9.79
N ASP A 59 -17.80 -4.62 9.87
CA ASP A 59 -18.41 -3.93 8.73
C ASP A 59 -17.59 -2.72 8.31
N LYS A 60 -17.09 -1.94 9.29
CA LYS A 60 -16.19 -0.81 9.03
C LYS A 60 -14.89 -1.26 8.36
N LYS A 61 -14.30 -2.37 8.83
CA LYS A 61 -13.10 -2.95 8.20
C LYS A 61 -13.38 -3.34 6.74
N ASN A 62 -14.47 -4.08 6.49
CA ASN A 62 -14.83 -4.52 5.15
C ASN A 62 -15.10 -3.34 4.21
N LEU A 63 -15.75 -2.28 4.70
CA LEU A 63 -16.00 -1.07 3.93
C LEU A 63 -14.70 -0.33 3.61
N ALA A 64 -13.80 -0.22 4.59
CA ALA A 64 -12.50 0.43 4.40
C ALA A 64 -11.63 -0.32 3.39
N LEU A 65 -11.69 -1.66 3.39
CA LEU A 65 -11.04 -2.51 2.38
C LEU A 65 -11.60 -2.26 0.99
N ASP A 66 -12.92 -2.36 0.83
CA ASP A 66 -13.59 -2.16 -0.45
C ASP A 66 -13.28 -0.78 -1.06
N TYR A 67 -13.35 0.29 -0.26
CA TYR A 67 -12.98 1.62 -0.74
C TYR A 67 -11.49 1.74 -1.07
N SER A 68 -10.61 1.14 -0.27
CA SER A 68 -9.17 1.20 -0.53
C SER A 68 -8.80 0.49 -1.83
N PHE A 69 -9.37 -0.71 -2.07
CA PHE A 69 -9.15 -1.44 -3.32
C PHE A 69 -9.69 -0.70 -4.53
N LYS A 70 -10.91 -0.14 -4.45
CA LYS A 70 -11.44 0.70 -5.53
C LYS A 70 -10.56 1.90 -5.86
N ILE A 71 -9.95 2.53 -4.85
CA ILE A 71 -9.03 3.64 -5.07
C ILE A 71 -7.73 3.15 -5.71
N PHE A 72 -7.16 2.03 -5.25
CA PHE A 72 -5.94 1.48 -5.82
C PHE A 72 -6.13 1.00 -7.25
N ASP A 73 -7.26 0.36 -7.55
CA ASP A 73 -7.64 -0.04 -8.90
C ASP A 73 -7.81 1.17 -9.83
N PHE A 74 -8.51 2.20 -9.37
CA PHE A 74 -8.68 3.45 -10.13
C PHE A 74 -7.35 4.15 -10.42
N LEU A 75 -6.39 4.07 -9.50
CA LEU A 75 -5.06 4.65 -9.64
C LEU A 75 -4.04 3.71 -10.30
N GLU A 76 -4.45 2.50 -10.70
CA GLU A 76 -3.60 1.44 -11.24
C GLU A 76 -2.36 1.14 -10.37
N ILE A 77 -2.52 1.23 -9.03
CA ILE A 77 -1.43 0.96 -8.09
C ILE A 77 -1.41 -0.54 -7.78
N PRO A 78 -0.35 -1.28 -8.16
CA PRO A 78 -0.24 -2.69 -7.82
C PRO A 78 0.12 -2.83 -6.34
N VAL A 79 -0.86 -3.20 -5.50
CA VAL A 79 -0.68 -3.46 -4.07
C VAL A 79 -1.22 -4.85 -3.75
N ASP A 80 -0.50 -5.60 -2.91
CA ASP A 80 -0.96 -6.89 -2.39
C ASP A 80 -2.13 -6.69 -1.41
N GLU A 81 -3.22 -7.43 -1.60
CA GLU A 81 -4.42 -7.35 -0.76
C GLU A 81 -4.12 -7.59 0.72
N ASN A 82 -3.22 -8.52 1.04
CA ASN A 82 -2.85 -8.85 2.42
C ASN A 82 -2.14 -7.67 3.08
N ILE A 83 -1.33 -6.93 2.33
CA ILE A 83 -0.62 -5.76 2.84
C ILE A 83 -1.63 -4.65 3.18
N VAL A 84 -2.61 -4.42 2.30
CA VAL A 84 -3.67 -3.43 2.52
C VAL A 84 -4.49 -3.79 3.75
N GLU A 85 -4.82 -5.07 3.93
CA GLU A 85 -5.55 -5.55 5.10
C GLU A 85 -4.82 -5.30 6.41
N VAL A 86 -3.52 -5.64 6.48
CA VAL A 86 -2.70 -5.39 7.67
C VAL A 86 -2.64 -3.90 8.01
N PHE A 87 -2.49 -3.03 7.01
CA PHE A 87 -2.47 -1.58 7.24
C PHE A 87 -3.81 -1.05 7.75
N ILE A 88 -4.93 -1.51 7.17
CA ILE A 88 -6.28 -1.11 7.61
C ILE A 88 -6.54 -1.58 9.05
N GLU A 89 -6.21 -2.83 9.37
CA GLU A 89 -6.36 -3.35 10.73
C GLU A 89 -5.54 -2.54 11.75
N SER A 90 -4.30 -2.21 11.37
CA SER A 90 -3.40 -1.41 12.20
C SER A 90 -3.97 0.00 12.44
N GLU A 91 -4.49 0.66 11.41
CA GLU A 91 -5.11 1.99 11.53
C GLU A 91 -6.38 1.96 12.39
N ILE A 92 -7.27 0.98 12.20
CA ILE A 92 -8.47 0.81 13.03
C ILE A 92 -8.09 0.58 14.50
N TYR A 93 -7.09 -0.24 14.76
CA TYR A 93 -6.59 -0.50 16.11
C TYR A 93 -6.01 0.75 16.77
N LEU A 94 -5.17 1.49 16.04
CA LEU A 94 -4.56 2.74 16.51
C LEU A 94 -5.60 3.84 16.77
N LEU A 95 -6.64 3.93 15.93
CA LEU A 95 -7.75 4.87 16.13
C LEU A 95 -8.56 4.53 17.38
N LYS A 96 -8.83 3.25 17.63
CA LYS A 96 -9.50 2.81 18.87
C LYS A 96 -8.66 3.13 20.10
N LEU A 97 -7.35 2.87 20.07
CA LEU A 97 -6.45 3.24 21.15
C LEU A 97 -6.50 4.74 21.43
N LYS A 98 -6.44 5.58 20.39
CA LYS A 98 -6.51 7.04 20.51
C LYS A 98 -7.84 7.51 21.10
N ASN A 99 -8.96 6.95 20.67
CA ASN A 99 -10.29 7.31 21.18
C ASN A 99 -10.50 6.85 22.63
N ASN A 100 -10.05 5.63 22.97
CA ASN A 100 -10.10 5.13 24.35
C ASN A 100 -9.21 5.95 25.29
N HIS A 101 -8.08 6.46 24.80
CA HIS A 101 -7.21 7.35 25.58
C HIS A 101 -7.87 8.70 25.91
N ILE A 102 -8.86 9.12 25.12
CA ILE A 102 -9.62 10.36 25.34
C ILE A 102 -10.77 10.13 26.34
N GLU A 103 -11.29 8.91 26.44
CA GLU A 103 -12.42 8.58 27.35
C GLU A 103 -12.01 8.04 28.73
N GLY A 104 -10.73 7.70 28.95
CA GLY A 104 -10.21 7.54 30.30
C GLY A 104 -9.16 6.45 30.46
N ILE A 105 -8.27 6.74 31.41
CA ILE A 105 -7.20 5.91 31.97
C ILE A 105 -5.87 6.05 31.23
N ASP A 106 -4.99 6.84 31.82
CA ASP A 106 -3.54 6.71 31.73
C ASP A 106 -3.14 5.24 31.98
N LEU A 107 -3.06 4.44 30.91
CA LEU A 107 -2.40 3.13 30.94
C LEU A 107 -0.92 3.31 30.62
N ILE A 108 -0.24 4.17 31.36
CA ILE A 108 1.21 4.12 31.49
C ILE A 108 1.48 3.21 32.70
N PRO A 109 1.96 1.97 32.54
CA PRO A 109 2.55 1.28 33.66
C PRO A 109 3.82 2.07 34.03
N LYS A 110 3.74 2.86 35.11
CA LYS A 110 4.94 3.37 35.79
C LYS A 110 5.75 2.16 36.26
N LYS A 111 6.87 1.89 35.61
CA LYS A 111 8.08 1.36 36.25
C LYS A 111 9.31 1.73 35.44
#